data_AF-A0A7D5V8K6-F1
#
_entry.id   AF-A0A7D5V8K6-F1
#
_cell.length_a   1.000
_cell.length_b   1.000
_cell.length_c   1.000
_cell.angle_alpha   90.00
_cell.angle_beta   90.00
_cell.angle_gamma   90.00
#
_symmetry.space_group_name_H-M   'P 1'
#
loop_
_entity.id
_entity.type
_entity.pdbx_description
1 polymer ?
#
loop_
_entity_poly.entity_id
_entity_poly.type
_entity_poly.pdbx_seq_one_letter_code
_entity_poly.pdbx_strand_id
1 'polypeptide(L)'
;MFNLIPEKYRLAAGVLVLLAVFSLGLWVGWVGASNSKDAAMLKVEHKTAAKVEKKQASAAVAAVANASAIERTRVIYKTVTKEVVRYAQSENAAESKASGVCDQRLDAEWVRIHDFAAVPDDAASTPDESAQPVGKADALGVIARNYETCQQWRNELIGWQSWWRSQAD
;
A
#
# COMPACT_ATOMS: atom_id res chain seq x y z
N MET A 1 -54.24 43.91 -38.71
CA MET A 1 -54.52 43.08 -37.51
C MET A 1 -54.57 43.87 -36.19
N PHE A 2 -54.81 45.19 -36.18
CA PHE A 2 -54.81 46.00 -34.94
C PHE A 2 -56.18 46.52 -34.47
N ASN A 3 -57.29 46.11 -35.11
CA ASN A 3 -58.65 46.60 -34.78
C ASN A 3 -59.42 45.72 -33.76
N LEU A 4 -58.75 44.77 -33.09
CA LEU A 4 -59.41 43.88 -32.12
C LEU A 4 -59.36 44.42 -30.66
N ILE A 5 -58.55 45.45 -30.39
CA ILE A 5 -58.34 46.00 -29.04
C ILE A 5 -58.94 47.42 -28.98
N PRO A 6 -59.90 47.71 -28.09
CA PRO A 6 -60.47 49.06 -27.93
C PRO A 6 -59.36 50.09 -27.64
N GLU A 7 -59.45 51.29 -28.22
CA GLU A 7 -58.37 52.31 -28.16
C GLU A 7 -57.84 52.57 -26.74
N LYS A 8 -58.75 52.63 -25.76
CA LYS A 8 -58.43 52.83 -24.34
C LYS A 8 -57.52 51.75 -23.72
N TYR A 9 -57.44 50.56 -24.31
CA TYR A 9 -56.64 49.43 -23.79
C TYR A 9 -55.40 49.10 -24.62
N ARG A 10 -55.16 49.79 -25.74
CA ARG A 10 -54.01 49.51 -26.63
C ARG A 10 -52.66 49.74 -25.94
N LEU A 11 -52.56 50.77 -25.10
CA LEU A 11 -51.37 51.05 -24.28
C LEU A 11 -51.13 49.94 -23.25
N ALA A 12 -52.16 49.51 -22.53
CA ALA A 12 -52.07 48.43 -21.55
C ALA A 12 -51.65 47.10 -22.20
N ALA A 13 -52.21 46.78 -23.38
CA ALA A 13 -51.82 45.60 -24.14
C ALA A 13 -50.34 45.65 -24.57
N GLY A 14 -49.84 46.81 -24.99
CA GLY A 14 -48.42 47.00 -25.33
C GLY A 14 -47.49 46.77 -24.13
N VAL A 15 -47.85 47.30 -22.96
CA VAL A 15 -47.08 47.09 -21.72
C VAL A 15 -47.07 45.62 -21.31
N LEU A 16 -48.20 44.92 -21.42
CA LEU A 16 -48.28 43.48 -21.11
C LEU A 16 -47.39 42.64 -22.04
N VAL A 17 -47.37 42.96 -23.33
CA VAL A 17 -46.47 42.28 -24.29
C VAL A 17 -45.00 42.53 -23.95
N LEU A 18 -44.63 43.75 -23.60
CA LEU A 18 -43.25 44.07 -23.18
C LEU A 18 -42.85 43.32 -21.91
N LEU A 19 -43.74 43.25 -20.92
CA LEU A 19 -43.50 42.48 -19.69
C LEU A 19 -43.38 40.97 -19.98
N ALA A 20 -44.20 40.44 -20.88
CA ALA A 20 -44.15 39.03 -21.28
C ALA A 20 -42.83 38.68 -22.00
N VAL A 21 -42.36 39.54 -22.90
CA VAL A 21 -41.07 39.34 -23.59
C VAL A 21 -39.91 39.46 -22.59
N PHE A 22 -39.98 40.41 -21.67
CA PHE A 22 -38.95 40.61 -20.64
C PHE A 22 -38.86 39.40 -19.70
N SER A 23 -39.99 38.91 -19.19
CA SER A 23 -40.02 37.74 -18.29
C SER A 23 -39.55 36.46 -18.99
N LEU A 24 -39.92 36.26 -20.27
CA LEU A 24 -39.43 35.14 -21.06
C LEU A 24 -37.91 35.21 -21.26
N GLY A 25 -37.37 36.40 -21.53
CA GLY A 25 -35.92 36.63 -21.65
C GLY A 25 -35.16 36.31 -20.35
N LEU A 26 -35.71 36.72 -19.20
CA LEU A 26 -35.14 36.36 -17.89
C LEU A 26 -35.18 34.85 -17.64
N TRP A 27 -36.28 34.18 -17.99
CA TRP A 27 -36.43 32.75 -17.80
C TRP A 27 -35.46 31.95 -18.67
N VAL A 28 -35.38 32.26 -19.97
CA VAL A 28 -34.44 31.62 -20.90
C VAL A 28 -32.99 31.87 -20.49
N GLY A 29 -32.67 33.11 -20.08
CA GLY A 29 -31.35 33.46 -19.58
C GLY A 29 -30.98 32.69 -18.31
N TRP A 30 -31.92 32.55 -17.37
CA TRP A 30 -31.73 31.79 -16.13
C TRP A 30 -31.51 30.29 -16.40
N VAL A 31 -32.33 29.67 -17.24
CA VAL A 31 -32.19 28.25 -17.62
C VAL A 31 -30.89 27.99 -18.40
N GLY A 32 -30.49 28.89 -19.30
CA GLY A 32 -29.20 28.78 -19.98
C GLY A 32 -28.01 28.90 -19.01
N ALA A 33 -28.09 29.82 -18.06
CA ALA A 33 -27.07 30.00 -17.03
C ALA A 33 -27.01 28.83 -16.04
N SER A 34 -28.13 28.21 -15.67
CA SER A 34 -28.13 27.00 -14.83
C SER A 34 -27.53 25.81 -15.58
N ASN A 35 -27.99 25.54 -16.79
CA ASN A 35 -27.53 24.37 -17.58
C ASN A 35 -26.03 24.44 -17.89
N SER A 36 -25.49 25.64 -18.12
CA SER A 36 -24.05 25.83 -18.35
C SER A 36 -23.22 25.60 -17.08
N LYS A 37 -23.72 25.98 -15.90
CA LYS A 37 -23.09 25.68 -14.62
C LYS A 37 -23.13 24.18 -14.32
N ASP A 38 -24.26 23.52 -14.55
CA ASP A 38 -24.43 22.09 -14.34
C ASP A 38 -23.51 21.29 -15.28
N ALA A 39 -23.44 21.67 -16.55
CA ALA A 39 -22.52 21.06 -17.52
C ALA A 39 -21.04 21.26 -17.14
N ALA A 40 -20.69 22.42 -16.56
CA ALA A 40 -19.34 22.67 -16.06
C ALA A 40 -19.02 21.81 -14.82
N MET A 41 -19.96 21.70 -13.88
CA MET A 41 -19.82 20.86 -12.68
C MET A 41 -19.69 19.39 -13.05
N LEU A 42 -20.53 18.88 -13.94
CA LEU A 42 -20.45 17.50 -14.44
C LEU A 42 -19.09 17.21 -15.08
N LYS A 43 -18.52 18.15 -15.86
CA LYS A 43 -17.18 17.99 -16.43
C LYS A 43 -16.08 17.92 -15.36
N VAL A 44 -16.20 18.70 -14.29
CA VAL A 44 -15.27 18.64 -13.16
C VAL A 44 -15.40 17.31 -12.43
N GLU A 45 -16.62 16.88 -12.15
CA GLU A 45 -16.92 15.60 -11.48
C GLU A 45 -16.43 14.39 -12.28
N HIS A 46 -16.66 14.35 -13.59
CA HIS A 46 -16.13 13.28 -14.43
C HIS A 46 -14.59 13.26 -14.45
N LYS A 47 -13.94 14.43 -14.45
CA LYS A 47 -12.47 14.50 -14.39
C LYS A 47 -11.93 14.04 -13.04
N THR A 48 -12.57 14.40 -11.95
CA THR A 48 -12.16 13.95 -10.61
C THR A 48 -12.40 12.46 -10.44
N ALA A 49 -13.56 11.95 -10.86
CA ALA A 49 -13.88 10.52 -10.85
C ALA A 49 -12.85 9.71 -11.66
N ALA A 50 -12.55 10.13 -12.90
CA ALA A 50 -11.54 9.46 -13.73
C ALA A 50 -10.14 9.50 -13.10
N LYS A 51 -9.77 10.60 -12.41
CA LYS A 51 -8.49 10.69 -11.69
C LYS A 51 -8.46 9.73 -10.49
N VAL A 52 -9.56 9.60 -9.76
CA VAL A 52 -9.69 8.67 -8.64
C VAL A 52 -9.62 7.22 -9.12
N GLU A 53 -10.37 6.86 -10.16
CA GLU A 53 -10.34 5.52 -10.76
C GLU A 53 -8.92 5.14 -11.22
N LYS A 54 -8.20 6.07 -11.87
CA LYS A 54 -6.80 5.85 -12.26
C LYS A 54 -5.90 5.56 -11.05
N LYS A 55 -6.04 6.33 -9.97
CA LYS A 55 -5.28 6.12 -8.73
C LYS A 55 -5.62 4.81 -8.03
N GLN A 56 -6.89 4.41 -8.06
CA GLN A 56 -7.33 3.12 -7.52
C GLN A 56 -6.78 1.96 -8.33
N ALA A 57 -6.81 2.05 -9.66
CA ALA A 57 -6.25 1.03 -10.54
C ALA A 57 -4.72 0.88 -10.33
N SER A 58 -3.98 1.98 -10.24
CA SER A 58 -2.53 1.92 -9.98
C SER A 58 -2.22 1.36 -8.58
N ALA A 59 -3.02 1.72 -7.57
CA ALA A 59 -2.88 1.17 -6.23
C ALA A 59 -3.16 -0.34 -6.17
N ALA A 60 -4.18 -0.82 -6.89
CA ALA A 60 -4.49 -2.24 -6.96
C ALA A 60 -3.37 -3.06 -7.62
N VAL A 61 -2.79 -2.56 -8.72
CA VAL A 61 -1.63 -3.21 -9.38
C VAL A 61 -0.44 -3.25 -8.43
N ALA A 62 -0.13 -2.15 -7.74
CA ALA A 62 0.97 -2.11 -6.77
C ALA A 62 0.76 -3.08 -5.60
N ALA A 63 -0.48 -3.20 -5.10
CA ALA A 63 -0.83 -4.13 -4.02
C ALA A 63 -0.62 -5.60 -4.44
N VAL A 64 -1.07 -5.98 -5.64
CA VAL A 64 -0.88 -7.34 -6.17
C VAL A 64 0.61 -7.64 -6.38
N ALA A 65 1.37 -6.70 -6.93
CA ALA A 65 2.82 -6.86 -7.11
C ALA A 65 3.55 -7.04 -5.77
N ASN A 66 3.20 -6.25 -4.76
CA ASN A 66 3.77 -6.37 -3.42
C ASN A 66 3.44 -7.73 -2.77
N ALA A 67 2.18 -8.15 -2.82
CA ALA A 67 1.75 -9.45 -2.30
C ALA A 67 2.51 -10.60 -2.98
N SER A 68 2.69 -10.53 -4.30
CA SER A 68 3.47 -11.52 -5.04
C SER A 68 4.95 -11.53 -4.64
N ALA A 69 5.55 -10.36 -4.35
CA ALA A 69 6.94 -10.27 -3.92
C ALA A 69 7.15 -10.89 -2.53
N ILE A 70 6.24 -10.63 -1.59
CA ILE A 70 6.25 -11.21 -0.24
C ILE A 70 6.12 -12.73 -0.32
N GLU A 71 5.16 -13.26 -1.09
CA GLU A 71 4.98 -14.70 -1.23
C GLU A 71 6.19 -15.37 -1.90
N ARG A 72 6.78 -14.73 -2.91
CA ARG A 72 8.01 -15.22 -3.54
C ARG A 72 9.15 -15.33 -2.53
N THR A 73 9.35 -14.32 -1.68
CA THR A 73 10.36 -14.37 -0.61
C THR A 73 10.07 -15.53 0.35
N ARG A 74 8.82 -15.71 0.78
CA ARG A 74 8.42 -16.82 1.67
C ARG A 74 8.77 -18.18 1.07
N VAL A 75 8.46 -18.41 -0.21
CA VAL A 75 8.77 -19.67 -0.90
C VAL A 75 10.28 -19.91 -1.01
N ILE A 76 11.04 -18.86 -1.35
CA ILE A 76 12.51 -18.93 -1.42
C ILE A 76 13.08 -19.29 -0.06
N TYR A 77 12.71 -18.56 0.99
CA TYR A 77 13.29 -18.76 2.32
C TYR A 77 12.84 -20.06 3.00
N LYS A 78 11.64 -20.55 2.71
CA LYS A 78 11.24 -21.92 3.07
C LYS A 78 12.20 -22.96 2.48
N THR A 79 12.60 -22.78 1.23
CA THR A 79 13.51 -23.70 0.53
C THR A 79 14.95 -23.53 1.03
N VAL A 80 15.44 -22.29 1.10
CA VAL A 80 16.78 -21.96 1.59
C VAL A 80 16.98 -22.45 3.01
N THR A 81 16.04 -22.18 3.93
CA THR A 81 16.13 -22.65 5.32
C THR A 81 16.21 -24.18 5.39
N LYS A 82 15.36 -24.88 4.64
CA LYS A 82 15.38 -26.35 4.59
C LYS A 82 16.71 -26.88 4.08
N GLU A 83 17.21 -26.35 2.96
CA GLU A 83 18.45 -26.84 2.36
C GLU A 83 19.68 -26.48 3.20
N VAL A 84 19.78 -25.26 3.74
CA VAL A 84 20.89 -24.84 4.61
C VAL A 84 20.95 -25.72 5.86
N VAL A 85 19.81 -25.99 6.50
CA VAL A 85 19.75 -26.89 7.67
C VAL A 85 20.14 -28.32 7.27
N ARG A 86 19.66 -28.82 6.12
CA ARG A 86 20.02 -30.16 5.63
C ARG A 86 21.52 -30.28 5.36
N TYR A 87 22.12 -29.33 4.66
CA TYR A 87 23.56 -29.31 4.37
C TYR A 87 24.35 -29.24 5.67
N ALA A 88 24.01 -28.30 6.57
CA ALA A 88 24.65 -28.18 7.85
C ALA A 88 24.60 -29.49 8.63
N GLN A 89 23.43 -30.14 8.74
CA GLN A 89 23.31 -31.43 9.42
C GLN A 89 24.18 -32.53 8.75
N SER A 90 24.24 -32.56 7.42
CA SER A 90 25.00 -33.58 6.69
C SER A 90 26.53 -33.39 6.77
N GLU A 91 27.02 -32.15 6.65
CA GLU A 91 28.45 -31.83 6.76
C GLU A 91 28.92 -31.98 8.20
N ASN A 92 28.15 -31.48 9.17
CA ASN A 92 28.42 -31.67 10.59
C ASN A 92 28.47 -33.16 10.95
N ALA A 93 27.54 -33.98 10.43
CA ALA A 93 27.56 -35.42 10.65
C ALA A 93 28.79 -36.11 10.01
N ALA A 94 29.32 -35.57 8.91
CA ALA A 94 30.54 -36.08 8.28
C ALA A 94 31.80 -35.66 9.06
N GLU A 95 31.90 -34.39 9.47
CA GLU A 95 33.00 -33.87 10.28
C GLU A 95 33.06 -34.54 11.66
N SER A 96 31.93 -34.73 12.34
CA SER A 96 31.91 -35.43 13.64
C SER A 96 32.47 -36.84 13.54
N LYS A 97 32.15 -37.55 12.45
CA LYS A 97 32.67 -38.90 12.22
C LYS A 97 34.15 -38.90 11.87
N ALA A 98 34.63 -37.89 11.15
CA ALA A 98 36.03 -37.78 10.72
C ALA A 98 36.97 -37.30 11.85
N SER A 99 36.49 -36.42 12.73
CA SER A 99 37.29 -35.77 13.79
C SER A 99 37.16 -36.43 15.17
N GLY A 100 36.21 -37.36 15.35
CA GLY A 100 35.87 -37.91 16.66
C GLY A 100 35.18 -36.90 17.60
N VAL A 101 34.93 -35.67 17.14
CA VAL A 101 34.23 -34.63 17.88
C VAL A 101 32.72 -34.84 17.69
N CYS A 102 32.08 -35.47 18.67
CA CYS A 102 30.62 -35.67 18.66
C CYS A 102 29.82 -34.42 19.06
N ASP A 103 30.47 -33.32 19.47
CA ASP A 103 29.77 -32.13 19.92
C ASP A 103 29.43 -31.19 18.75
N GLN A 104 28.12 -31.08 18.49
CA GLN A 104 27.52 -30.26 17.44
C GLN A 104 26.94 -28.94 17.97
N ARG A 105 27.29 -28.60 19.21
CA ARG A 105 26.89 -27.36 19.85
C ARG A 105 27.81 -26.21 19.44
N LEU A 106 27.26 -25.01 19.49
CA LEU A 106 28.02 -23.77 19.42
C LEU A 106 28.70 -23.51 20.76
N ASP A 107 29.80 -22.79 20.70
CA ASP A 107 30.50 -22.30 21.89
C ASP A 107 29.56 -21.40 22.72
N ALA A 108 29.55 -21.62 24.04
CA ALA A 108 28.63 -20.93 24.94
C ALA A 108 28.91 -19.43 25.04
N GLU A 109 30.17 -19.01 24.88
CA GLU A 109 30.53 -17.58 24.87
C GLU A 109 30.04 -16.91 23.58
N TRP A 110 30.14 -17.61 22.44
CA TRP A 110 29.57 -17.15 21.18
C TRP A 110 28.05 -16.94 21.29
N VAL A 111 27.32 -17.93 21.82
CA VAL A 111 25.85 -17.85 21.98
C VAL A 111 25.49 -16.65 22.86
N ARG A 112 26.20 -16.47 23.98
CA ARG A 112 25.98 -15.36 24.89
C ARG A 112 26.15 -13.99 24.21
N ILE A 113 27.25 -13.78 23.47
CA ILE A 113 27.52 -12.50 22.79
C ILE A 113 26.48 -12.24 21.70
N HIS A 114 26.13 -13.28 20.94
CA HIS A 114 25.13 -13.19 19.89
C HIS A 114 23.75 -12.81 20.45
N ASP A 115 23.30 -13.50 21.49
CA ASP A 115 22.00 -13.26 22.10
C ASP A 115 21.94 -11.87 22.77
N PHE A 116 23.01 -11.46 23.45
CA PHE A 116 23.13 -10.11 23.98
C PHE A 116 22.98 -9.04 22.89
N ALA A 117 23.62 -9.22 21.73
CA ALA A 117 23.51 -8.30 20.59
C ALA A 117 22.12 -8.32 19.92
N ALA A 118 21.32 -9.36 20.14
CA ALA A 118 19.96 -9.49 19.60
C ALA A 118 18.89 -8.82 20.49
N VAL A 119 19.24 -8.45 21.72
CA VAL A 119 18.34 -7.80 22.67
C VAL A 119 18.47 -6.26 22.54
N PRO A 120 17.36 -5.50 22.49
CA PRO A 120 17.43 -4.04 22.44
C PRO A 120 18.04 -3.43 23.70
N ASP A 121 18.73 -2.28 23.55
CA ASP A 121 19.56 -1.59 24.57
C ASP A 121 18.87 -1.33 25.93
N ASP A 122 17.54 -1.37 25.98
CA ASP A 122 16.74 -1.05 27.16
C ASP A 122 16.52 -2.25 28.10
N ALA A 123 16.94 -3.46 27.69
CA ALA A 123 16.85 -4.64 28.53
C ALA A 123 18.02 -4.64 29.52
N ALA A 124 17.73 -4.39 30.80
CA ALA A 124 18.69 -4.66 31.87
C ALA A 124 19.07 -6.14 31.82
N SER A 125 20.30 -6.47 31.42
CA SER A 125 20.72 -7.86 31.29
C SER A 125 22.21 -8.03 31.56
N THR A 126 22.55 -8.08 32.86
CA THR A 126 23.56 -9.04 33.31
C THR A 126 22.88 -10.41 33.37
N PRO A 127 23.30 -11.40 32.56
CA PRO A 127 22.72 -12.74 32.63
C PRO A 127 23.17 -13.41 33.93
N ASP A 128 22.23 -13.86 34.75
CA ASP A 128 22.51 -14.66 35.96
C ASP A 128 22.61 -16.17 35.63
N GLU A 129 22.35 -16.55 34.36
CA GLU A 129 22.24 -17.94 33.90
C GLU A 129 23.13 -18.22 32.68
N SER A 130 23.77 -19.40 32.65
CA SER A 130 24.57 -19.85 31.51
C SER A 130 23.71 -20.00 30.26
N ALA A 131 24.21 -19.53 29.11
CA ALA A 131 23.54 -19.72 27.83
C ALA A 131 23.23 -21.22 27.61
N GLN A 132 21.97 -21.51 27.28
CA GLN A 132 21.55 -22.88 26.98
C GLN A 132 22.34 -23.42 25.78
N PRO A 133 22.71 -24.72 25.76
CA PRO A 133 23.47 -25.26 24.64
C PRO A 133 22.67 -25.20 23.33
N VAL A 134 23.18 -24.50 22.32
CA VAL A 134 22.54 -24.35 21.00
C VAL A 134 23.26 -25.20 19.95
N GLY A 135 22.53 -26.02 19.19
CA GLY A 135 23.09 -26.75 18.06
C GLY A 135 23.40 -25.83 16.87
N LYS A 136 24.49 -26.10 16.15
CA LYS A 136 24.87 -25.32 14.94
C LYS A 136 23.73 -25.25 13.89
N ALA A 137 23.03 -26.37 13.67
CA ALA A 137 21.90 -26.43 12.74
C ALA A 137 20.68 -25.64 13.23
N ASP A 138 20.42 -25.61 14.54
CA ASP A 138 19.33 -24.85 15.13
C ASP A 138 19.58 -23.35 15.00
N ALA A 139 20.81 -22.91 15.29
CA ALA A 139 21.23 -21.53 15.10
C ALA A 139 21.12 -21.09 13.63
N LEU A 140 21.54 -21.93 12.67
CA LEU A 140 21.34 -21.64 11.24
C LEU A 140 19.86 -21.53 10.87
N GLY A 141 19.00 -22.35 11.47
CA GLY A 141 17.55 -22.22 11.31
C GLY A 141 17.02 -20.88 11.81
N VAL A 142 17.50 -20.40 12.97
CA VAL A 142 17.15 -19.09 13.52
C VAL A 142 17.64 -17.96 12.62
N ILE A 143 18.90 -18.01 12.19
CA ILE A 143 19.52 -17.01 11.31
C ILE A 143 18.75 -16.93 9.99
N ALA A 144 18.45 -18.07 9.35
CA ALA A 144 17.73 -18.10 8.08
C ALA A 144 16.32 -17.48 8.20
N ARG A 145 15.62 -17.73 9.31
CA ARG A 145 14.32 -17.09 9.61
C ARG A 145 14.46 -15.59 9.85
N ASN A 146 15.52 -15.14 10.51
CA ASN A 146 15.76 -13.70 10.69
C ASN A 146 15.94 -13.00 9.34
N TYR A 147 16.76 -13.57 8.45
CA TYR A 147 16.92 -13.04 7.09
C TYR A 147 15.62 -13.07 6.29
N GLU A 148 14.80 -14.11 6.44
CA GLU A 148 13.47 -14.16 5.82
C GLU A 148 12.63 -12.95 6.24
N THR A 149 12.51 -12.71 7.55
CA THR A 149 11.76 -11.58 8.10
C THR A 149 12.30 -10.24 7.60
N CYS A 150 13.62 -10.05 7.60
CA CYS A 150 14.25 -8.84 7.07
C CYS A 150 13.92 -8.61 5.58
N GLN A 151 13.89 -9.66 4.77
CA GLN A 151 13.49 -9.54 3.36
C GLN A 151 12.00 -9.26 3.19
N GLN A 152 11.14 -9.80 4.06
CA GLN A 152 9.71 -9.48 4.06
C GLN A 152 9.50 -7.98 4.37
N TRP A 153 10.09 -7.46 5.43
CA TRP A 153 10.02 -6.03 5.78
C TRP A 153 10.58 -5.12 4.68
N ARG A 154 11.68 -5.52 4.04
CA ARG A 154 12.25 -4.80 2.90
C ARG A 154 11.24 -4.73 1.74
N ASN A 155 10.59 -5.84 1.40
CA ASN A 155 9.60 -5.87 0.34
C ASN A 155 8.37 -5.02 0.67
N GLU A 156 7.88 -5.09 1.91
CA GLU A 156 6.79 -4.24 2.39
C GLU A 156 7.13 -2.76 2.24
N LEU A 157 8.32 -2.33 2.68
CA LEU A 157 8.76 -0.95 2.55
C LEU A 157 8.84 -0.51 1.08
N ILE A 158 9.37 -1.35 0.19
CA ILE A 158 9.40 -1.08 -1.25
C ILE A 158 7.96 -0.93 -1.80
N GLY A 159 7.04 -1.80 -1.37
CA GLY A 159 5.63 -1.73 -1.72
C GLY A 159 4.99 -0.41 -1.29
N TRP A 160 5.19 0.00 -0.03
CA TRP A 160 4.72 1.27 0.50
C TRP A 160 5.27 2.47 -0.27
N GLN A 161 6.57 2.47 -0.56
CA GLN A 161 7.20 3.54 -1.34
C GLN A 161 6.65 3.61 -2.77
N SER A 162 6.42 2.46 -3.41
CA SER A 162 5.82 2.41 -4.75
C SER A 162 4.39 2.95 -4.74
N TRP A 163 3.59 2.55 -3.75
CA TRP A 163 2.24 3.07 -3.57
C TRP A 163 2.27 4.58 -3.36
N TRP A 164 3.10 5.10 -2.46
CA TRP A 164 3.22 6.53 -2.18
C TRP A 164 3.54 7.34 -3.43
N ARG A 165 4.53 6.90 -4.23
CA ARG A 165 4.88 7.56 -5.50
C ARG A 165 3.69 7.61 -6.47
N SER A 166 2.89 6.54 -6.55
CA SER A 166 1.69 6.52 -7.40
C SER A 166 0.59 7.51 -6.98
N GLN A 167 0.60 7.95 -5.71
CA GLN A 167 -0.36 8.93 -5.21
C GLN A 167 0.08 10.38 -5.44
N ALA A 168 1.39 10.61 -5.61
CA ALA A 168 1.99 11.92 -5.79
C ALA A 168 1.76 12.51 -7.20
N ASP A 169 1.45 11.67 -8.19
CA ASP A 169 1.02 12.06 -9.54
C ASP A 169 -0.50 12.42 -9.60
#